data_AF-A0A4Q6CB63-F1
#
_entry.id   AF-A0A4Q6CB63-F1
#
_cell.length_a   1.000
_cell.length_b   1.000
_cell.length_c   1.000
_cell.angle_alpha   90.00
_cell.angle_beta   90.00
_cell.angle_gamma   90.00
#
_symmetry.space_group_name_H-M   'P 1'
#
loop_
_entity.id
_entity.type
_entity.pdbx_description
1 polymer ?
#
loop_
_entity_poly.entity_id
_entity_poly.type
_entity_poly.pdbx_seq_one_letter_code
_entity_poly.pdbx_strand_id
1 'polypeptide(L)'
;MKISFLALMLISTTAFAADLNKAKTYRSNGMLDEAKRELVEVAYASESSPDQKAEALLLLGDVAQEQGKPQVANENWRQVIQLYAASRFATLAKERMNARAPVAAPAVQGNQLTAGTVLVVSDPNHPWASGPLSASLASPTTLFEGSLSQAITAARQQPSIAGILEISLVTDSAFESGRVTCYRPNGGSVWVEKVMFNIGGGAERIARKFADGLAKKIARKTCP
;
A
#
# COMPACT_ATOMS: atom_id res chain seq x y z
N MET A 1 71.31 10.99 -7.11
CA MET A 1 70.27 11.52 -6.21
C MET A 1 68.93 11.41 -6.92
N LYS A 2 68.04 10.50 -6.48
CA LYS A 2 66.69 10.31 -7.06
C LYS A 2 65.67 10.76 -6.02
N ILE A 3 64.94 11.84 -6.30
CA ILE A 3 63.79 12.28 -5.51
C ILE A 3 62.55 11.78 -6.24
N SER A 4 61.98 10.68 -5.75
CA SER A 4 60.66 10.22 -6.19
C SER A 4 59.58 11.09 -5.53
N PHE A 5 58.91 11.90 -6.33
CA PHE A 5 57.68 12.60 -5.96
C PHE A 5 56.52 11.60 -5.99
N LEU A 6 56.02 11.20 -4.82
CA LEU A 6 54.82 10.39 -4.68
C LEU A 6 53.60 11.33 -4.70
N ALA A 7 52.92 11.44 -5.85
CA ALA A 7 51.70 12.22 -6.00
C ALA A 7 50.51 11.45 -5.39
N LEU A 8 50.03 11.90 -4.24
CA LEU A 8 48.84 11.38 -3.57
C LEU A 8 47.58 11.95 -4.25
N MET A 9 47.01 11.20 -5.19
CA MET A 9 45.70 11.49 -5.80
C MET A 9 44.58 11.24 -4.76
N LEU A 10 44.08 12.30 -4.14
CA LEU A 10 42.83 12.30 -3.39
C LEU A 10 41.66 12.20 -4.39
N ILE A 11 41.15 10.98 -4.58
CA ILE A 11 39.92 10.75 -5.34
C ILE A 11 38.76 11.16 -4.43
N SER A 12 38.28 12.40 -4.59
CA SER A 12 37.06 12.88 -3.94
C SER A 12 35.86 12.16 -4.55
N THR A 13 35.38 11.12 -3.88
CA THR A 13 34.08 10.52 -4.22
C THR A 13 33.00 11.56 -3.90
N THR A 14 32.45 12.20 -4.93
CA THR A 14 31.27 13.05 -4.79
C THR A 14 30.09 12.15 -4.44
N ALA A 15 29.78 12.05 -3.14
CA ALA A 15 28.52 11.49 -2.70
C ALA A 15 27.42 12.44 -3.22
N PHE A 16 26.64 11.97 -4.19
CA PHE A 16 25.41 12.64 -4.57
C PHE A 16 24.44 12.46 -3.41
N ALA A 17 24.34 13.47 -2.55
CA ALA A 17 23.32 13.49 -1.51
C ALA A 17 21.95 13.56 -2.18
N ALA A 18 21.03 12.69 -1.77
CA ALA A 18 19.64 12.74 -2.22
C ALA A 18 19.07 14.13 -1.93
N ASP A 19 18.45 14.75 -2.93
CA ASP A 19 18.04 16.16 -2.87
C ASP A 19 16.53 16.31 -3.13
N LEU A 20 15.81 16.79 -2.12
CA LEU A 20 14.38 17.12 -2.21
C LEU A 20 14.09 18.10 -3.35
N ASN A 21 14.98 19.05 -3.64
CA ASN A 21 14.77 20.01 -4.71
C ASN A 21 14.87 19.35 -6.08
N LYS A 22 15.79 18.41 -6.24
CA LYS A 22 15.91 17.58 -7.45
C LYS A 22 14.65 16.74 -7.66
N ALA A 23 14.16 16.07 -6.61
CA ALA A 23 12.91 15.32 -6.64
C ALA A 23 11.70 16.19 -7.04
N LYS A 24 11.57 17.39 -6.43
CA LYS A 24 10.51 18.36 -6.76
C LYS A 24 10.59 18.81 -8.22
N THR A 25 11.80 19.03 -8.73
CA THR A 25 12.05 19.39 -10.13
C THR A 25 11.64 18.27 -11.07
N TYR A 26 11.98 17.01 -10.77
CA TYR A 26 11.52 15.88 -11.57
C TYR A 26 9.99 15.81 -11.60
N ARG A 27 9.33 15.92 -10.44
CA ARG A 27 7.87 15.90 -10.35
C ARG A 27 7.24 17.04 -11.16
N SER A 28 7.74 18.27 -11.05
CA SER A 28 7.17 19.41 -11.78
C SER A 28 7.32 19.31 -13.30
N ASN A 29 8.26 18.48 -13.79
CA ASN A 29 8.45 18.17 -15.20
C ASN A 29 7.76 16.87 -15.64
N GLY A 30 6.92 16.26 -14.79
CA GLY A 30 6.23 15.01 -15.09
C GLY A 30 7.11 13.75 -15.09
N MET A 31 8.36 13.88 -14.64
CA MET A 31 9.32 12.77 -14.49
C MET A 31 9.05 12.02 -13.18
N LEU A 32 7.90 11.35 -13.11
CA LEU A 32 7.36 10.82 -11.86
C LEU A 32 8.18 9.65 -11.30
N ASP A 33 8.81 8.83 -12.16
CA ASP A 33 9.62 7.70 -11.72
C ASP A 33 10.97 8.15 -11.14
N GLU A 34 11.60 9.16 -11.76
CA GLU A 34 12.81 9.80 -11.24
C GLU A 34 12.53 10.54 -9.93
N ALA A 35 11.43 11.28 -9.87
CA ALA A 35 10.99 11.93 -8.63
C ALA A 35 10.80 10.89 -7.51
N LYS A 36 10.10 9.79 -7.80
CA LYS A 36 9.88 8.70 -6.84
C LYS A 36 11.20 8.14 -6.30
N ARG A 37 12.17 7.85 -7.17
CA ARG A 37 13.48 7.30 -6.75
C ARG A 37 14.20 8.25 -5.79
N GLU A 38 14.32 9.53 -6.13
CA GLU A 38 14.98 10.53 -5.27
C GLU A 38 14.24 10.69 -3.92
N LEU A 39 12.91 10.70 -3.94
CA LEU A 39 12.12 10.83 -2.70
C LEU A 39 12.27 9.61 -1.77
N VAL A 40 12.37 8.39 -2.32
CA VAL A 40 12.64 7.19 -1.52
C VAL A 40 14.00 7.31 -0.84
N GLU A 41 15.03 7.77 -1.55
CA GLU A 41 16.35 7.97 -0.96
C GLU A 41 16.30 8.98 0.20
N VAL A 42 15.64 10.14 0.03
CA VAL A 42 15.47 11.12 1.12
C VAL A 42 14.66 10.55 2.29
N ALA A 43 13.55 9.86 2.02
CA ALA A 43 12.65 9.36 3.06
C ALA A 43 13.34 8.37 4.02
N TYR A 44 14.32 7.61 3.54
CA TYR A 44 14.97 6.55 4.31
C TYR A 44 16.47 6.80 4.60
N ALA A 45 17.05 7.86 4.06
CA ALA A 45 18.42 8.28 4.35
C ALA A 45 18.65 8.52 5.86
N SER A 46 19.79 8.08 6.38
CA SER A 46 20.14 8.23 7.80
C SER A 46 20.36 9.69 8.21
N GLU A 47 20.87 10.47 7.26
CA GLU A 47 21.28 11.86 7.35
C GLU A 47 20.14 12.85 7.10
N SER A 48 19.00 12.39 6.57
CA SER A 48 17.83 13.24 6.37
C SER A 48 17.16 13.58 7.69
N SER A 49 16.82 14.87 7.86
CA SER A 49 16.10 15.34 9.03
C SER A 49 14.68 14.78 9.09
N PRO A 50 14.03 14.76 10.27
CA PRO A 50 12.63 14.33 10.38
C PRO A 50 11.69 15.11 9.45
N ASP A 51 11.92 16.41 9.27
CA ASP A 51 11.12 17.25 8.36
C ASP A 51 11.34 16.87 6.90
N GLN A 52 12.59 16.58 6.49
CA GLN A 52 12.88 16.13 5.12
C GLN A 52 12.22 14.78 4.82
N LYS A 53 12.25 13.85 5.77
CA LYS A 53 11.60 12.54 5.64
C LYS A 53 10.09 12.66 5.55
N ALA A 54 9.50 13.50 6.40
CA ALA A 54 8.06 13.77 6.38
C ALA A 54 7.63 14.43 5.05
N GLU A 55 8.41 15.39 4.54
CA GLU A 55 8.17 16.00 3.23
C GLU A 55 8.30 14.99 2.09
N ALA A 56 9.34 14.17 2.11
CA ALA A 56 9.57 13.16 1.09
C ALA A 56 8.41 12.15 1.01
N LEU A 57 7.93 11.66 2.16
CA LEU A 57 6.77 10.76 2.24
C LEU A 57 5.48 11.45 1.78
N LEU A 58 5.26 12.72 2.12
CA LEU A 58 4.11 13.48 1.60
C LEU A 58 4.15 13.55 0.06
N LEU A 59 5.31 13.89 -0.50
CA LEU A 59 5.52 13.99 -1.94
C LEU A 59 5.44 12.63 -2.64
N LEU A 60 5.88 11.53 -2.01
CA LEU A 60 5.68 10.17 -2.53
C LEU A 60 4.19 9.84 -2.64
N GLY A 61 3.40 10.27 -1.66
CA GLY A 61 1.95 10.10 -1.72
C GLY A 61 1.31 10.90 -2.87
N ASP A 62 1.78 12.14 -3.09
CA ASP A 62 1.34 12.95 -4.22
C ASP A 62 1.74 12.33 -5.58
N VAL A 63 2.99 11.89 -5.74
CA VAL A 63 3.48 11.23 -6.96
C VAL A 63 2.68 9.95 -7.23
N ALA A 64 2.42 9.13 -6.21
CA ALA A 64 1.60 7.94 -6.35
C ALA A 64 0.17 8.28 -6.80
N GLN A 65 -0.39 9.39 -6.32
CA GLN A 65 -1.70 9.85 -6.79
C GLN A 65 -1.67 10.29 -8.25
N GLU A 66 -0.66 11.05 -8.66
CA GLU A 66 -0.47 11.48 -10.06
C GLU A 66 -0.27 10.26 -10.99
N GLN A 67 0.31 9.18 -10.49
CA GLN A 67 0.43 7.90 -11.20
C GLN A 67 -0.84 7.04 -11.18
N GLY A 68 -1.96 7.52 -10.63
CA GLY A 68 -3.21 6.74 -10.56
C GLY A 68 -3.14 5.57 -9.57
N LYS A 69 -2.28 5.63 -8.55
CA LYS A 69 -2.10 4.62 -7.50
C LYS A 69 -2.63 5.12 -6.15
N PRO A 70 -3.95 5.33 -5.99
CA PRO A 70 -4.52 6.03 -4.84
C PRO A 70 -4.31 5.30 -3.51
N GLN A 71 -4.16 3.98 -3.51
CA GLN A 71 -3.87 3.18 -2.32
C GLN A 71 -2.44 3.42 -1.82
N VAL A 72 -1.47 3.44 -2.74
CA VAL A 72 -0.06 3.75 -2.44
C VAL A 72 0.05 5.20 -1.94
N ALA A 73 -0.71 6.12 -2.53
CA ALA A 73 -0.79 7.50 -2.05
C ALA A 73 -1.24 7.59 -0.58
N ASN A 74 -2.35 6.90 -0.27
CA ASN A 74 -2.92 6.87 1.08
C ASN A 74 -1.97 6.25 2.11
N GLU A 75 -1.23 5.21 1.72
CA GLU A 75 -0.26 4.58 2.61
C GLU A 75 0.88 5.54 2.97
N ASN A 76 1.46 6.23 1.98
CA ASN A 76 2.50 7.22 2.23
C ASN A 76 2.01 8.37 3.13
N TRP A 77 0.83 8.92 2.85
CA TRP A 77 0.25 9.98 3.68
C TRP A 77 -0.07 9.51 5.11
N ARG A 78 -0.53 8.27 5.27
CA ARG A 78 -0.76 7.67 6.60
C ARG A 78 0.56 7.56 7.38
N GLN A 79 1.65 7.17 6.72
CA GLN A 79 2.97 7.13 7.36
C GLN A 79 3.41 8.52 7.83
N VAL A 80 3.17 9.58 7.05
CA VAL A 80 3.45 10.96 7.49
C VAL A 80 2.68 11.27 8.78
N ILE A 81 1.39 10.94 8.85
CA ILE A 81 0.53 11.21 10.00
C ILE A 81 0.98 10.42 11.24
N GLN A 82 1.39 9.17 11.07
CA GLN A 82 1.77 8.28 12.17
C GLN A 82 3.16 8.59 12.72
N LEU A 83 4.13 8.79 11.85
CA LEU A 83 5.54 8.92 12.23
C LEU A 83 5.93 10.38 12.54
N TYR A 84 5.24 11.35 11.94
CA TYR A 84 5.57 12.77 12.02
C TYR A 84 4.36 13.61 12.42
N ALA A 85 3.58 13.13 13.39
CA ALA A 85 2.28 13.70 13.79
C ALA A 85 2.29 15.20 14.12
N ALA A 86 3.41 15.73 14.63
CA ALA A 86 3.59 17.14 14.98
C ALA A 86 4.06 18.02 13.81
N SER A 87 4.42 17.43 12.67
CA SER A 87 4.92 18.18 11.50
C SER A 87 3.79 18.87 10.75
N ARG A 88 4.09 19.99 10.07
CA ARG A 88 3.17 20.62 9.11
C ARG A 88 2.73 19.65 8.00
N PHE A 89 3.59 18.68 7.65
CA PHE A 89 3.31 17.69 6.61
C PHE A 89 2.25 16.68 7.03
N ALA A 90 2.10 16.38 8.33
CA ALA A 90 1.00 15.57 8.82
C ALA A 90 -0.36 16.28 8.66
N THR A 91 -0.41 17.61 8.83
CA THR A 91 -1.60 18.40 8.52
C THR A 91 -1.93 18.34 7.02
N LEU A 92 -0.95 18.57 6.15
CA LEU A 92 -1.13 18.47 4.70
C LEU A 92 -1.56 17.05 4.27
N ALA A 93 -0.97 16.01 4.85
CA ALA A 93 -1.35 14.62 4.57
C ALA A 93 -2.82 14.35 4.94
N LYS A 94 -3.29 14.85 6.09
CA LYS A 94 -4.72 14.77 6.48
C LYS A 94 -5.60 15.51 5.48
N GLU A 95 -5.21 16.72 5.07
CA GLU A 95 -5.92 17.48 4.05
C GLU A 95 -6.00 16.74 2.72
N ARG A 96 -4.90 16.14 2.25
CA ARG A 96 -4.86 15.33 1.02
C ARG A 96 -5.79 14.13 1.10
N MET A 97 -5.82 13.44 2.24
CA MET A 97 -6.73 12.32 2.48
C MET A 97 -8.20 12.75 2.55
N ASN A 98 -8.50 13.93 3.11
CA ASN A 98 -9.85 14.46 3.26
C ASN A 98 -10.40 15.15 2.00
N ALA A 99 -9.52 15.78 1.21
CA ALA A 99 -9.88 16.51 -0.01
C ALA A 99 -10.31 15.57 -1.15
N ARG A 100 -10.09 14.26 -1.00
CA ARG A 100 -10.73 13.28 -1.84
C ARG A 100 -12.16 13.11 -1.36
N ALA A 101 -13.11 13.49 -2.20
CA ALA A 101 -14.48 13.01 -2.05
C ALA A 101 -14.42 11.49 -1.82
N PRO A 102 -15.25 10.93 -0.92
CA PRO A 102 -15.45 9.49 -0.96
C PRO A 102 -15.83 9.18 -2.40
N VAL A 103 -14.94 8.49 -3.12
CA VAL A 103 -15.32 7.87 -4.39
C VAL A 103 -16.59 7.14 -4.01
N ALA A 104 -17.72 7.51 -4.60
CA ALA A 104 -19.01 6.94 -4.24
C ALA A 104 -18.77 5.42 -4.18
N ALA A 105 -19.12 4.79 -3.04
CA ALA A 105 -18.91 3.36 -2.90
C ALA A 105 -19.50 2.75 -4.18
N PRO A 106 -18.72 1.98 -4.95
CA PRO A 106 -19.21 1.42 -6.19
C PRO A 106 -20.52 0.74 -5.85
N ALA A 107 -21.57 1.05 -6.61
CA ALA A 107 -22.81 0.32 -6.48
C ALA A 107 -22.43 -1.17 -6.59
N VAL A 108 -22.79 -1.98 -5.60
CA VAL A 108 -22.58 -3.42 -5.68
C VAL A 108 -23.35 -3.87 -6.92
N GLN A 109 -22.63 -4.13 -8.02
CA GLN A 109 -23.26 -4.30 -9.31
C GLN A 109 -24.09 -5.59 -9.31
N GLY A 110 -25.40 -5.43 -9.28
CA GLY A 110 -26.30 -6.13 -10.21
C GLY A 110 -26.82 -7.52 -9.85
N ASN A 111 -26.35 -8.19 -8.80
CA ASN A 111 -27.00 -9.42 -8.31
C ASN A 111 -27.55 -9.17 -6.91
N GLN A 112 -28.81 -9.58 -6.67
CA GLN A 112 -29.40 -9.58 -5.32
C GLN A 112 -28.42 -10.27 -4.36
N LEU A 113 -27.81 -9.48 -3.47
CA LEU A 113 -26.94 -10.05 -2.46
C LEU A 113 -27.78 -10.97 -1.59
N THR A 114 -27.42 -12.24 -1.55
CA THR A 114 -28.03 -13.18 -0.63
C THR A 114 -27.67 -12.78 0.80
N ALA A 115 -28.60 -12.99 1.72
CA ALA A 115 -28.33 -12.75 3.13
C ALA A 115 -27.10 -13.57 3.55
N GLY A 116 -26.15 -12.93 4.24
CA GLY A 116 -24.90 -13.55 4.64
C GLY A 116 -23.76 -13.42 3.62
N THR A 117 -23.87 -12.51 2.64
CA THR A 117 -22.79 -12.29 1.66
C THR A 117 -21.59 -11.59 2.31
N VAL A 118 -20.38 -12.02 1.95
CA VAL A 118 -19.12 -11.37 2.33
C VAL A 118 -18.59 -10.59 1.14
N LEU A 119 -18.34 -9.29 1.33
CA LEU A 119 -17.67 -8.47 0.32
C LEU A 119 -16.18 -8.79 0.28
N VAL A 120 -15.63 -9.11 -0.89
CA VAL A 120 -14.20 -9.38 -1.07
C VAL A 120 -13.54 -8.16 -1.70
N VAL A 121 -12.68 -7.49 -0.93
CA VAL A 121 -11.85 -6.36 -1.36
C VAL A 121 -10.52 -6.90 -1.87
N SER A 122 -10.30 -6.73 -3.17
CA SER A 122 -9.12 -7.25 -3.87
C SER A 122 -7.86 -6.47 -3.55
N ASP A 123 -6.72 -7.16 -3.58
CA ASP A 123 -5.42 -6.49 -3.64
C ASP A 123 -5.31 -5.74 -4.99
N PRO A 124 -4.97 -4.43 -4.99
CA PRO A 124 -4.98 -3.64 -6.22
C PRO A 124 -3.88 -4.05 -7.21
N ASN A 125 -2.77 -4.62 -6.72
CA ASN A 125 -1.67 -5.05 -7.57
C ASN A 125 -1.89 -6.50 -8.09
N HIS A 126 -2.74 -7.27 -7.41
CA HIS A 126 -3.00 -8.67 -7.72
C HIS A 126 -4.50 -9.02 -7.63
N PRO A 127 -5.38 -8.36 -8.41
CA PRO A 127 -6.83 -8.55 -8.30
C PRO A 127 -7.28 -9.99 -8.59
N TRP A 128 -6.47 -10.76 -9.32
CA TRP A 128 -6.71 -12.17 -9.61
C TRP A 128 -6.76 -13.04 -8.34
N ALA A 129 -6.13 -12.62 -7.23
CA ALA A 129 -6.05 -13.41 -6.00
C ALA A 129 -7.41 -13.56 -5.29
N SER A 130 -8.36 -12.66 -5.57
CA SER A 130 -9.68 -12.68 -4.95
C SER A 130 -10.50 -13.90 -5.31
N GLY A 131 -10.40 -14.40 -6.54
CA GLY A 131 -11.08 -15.62 -7.00
C GLY A 131 -10.76 -16.85 -6.14
N PRO A 132 -9.50 -17.33 -6.10
CA PRO A 132 -9.15 -18.51 -5.32
C PRO A 132 -9.34 -18.34 -3.80
N LEU A 133 -9.13 -17.13 -3.27
CA LEU A 133 -9.32 -16.86 -1.83
C LEU A 133 -10.81 -16.85 -1.44
N SER A 134 -11.65 -16.21 -2.24
CA SER A 134 -13.11 -16.21 -2.01
C SER A 134 -13.72 -17.61 -2.14
N ALA A 135 -13.27 -18.41 -3.11
CA ALA A 135 -13.68 -19.80 -3.28
C ALA A 135 -13.26 -20.73 -2.12
N SER A 136 -12.31 -20.31 -1.28
CA SER A 136 -11.85 -21.09 -0.12
C SER A 136 -12.68 -20.82 1.15
N LEU A 137 -13.47 -19.75 1.16
CA LEU A 137 -14.33 -19.41 2.30
C LEU A 137 -15.60 -20.29 2.32
N ALA A 138 -16.15 -20.48 3.52
CA ALA A 138 -17.44 -21.15 3.69
C ALA A 138 -18.63 -20.23 3.40
N SER A 139 -18.46 -18.91 3.54
CA SER A 139 -19.52 -17.93 3.34
C SER A 139 -19.74 -17.63 1.83
N PRO A 140 -20.96 -17.30 1.40
CA PRO A 140 -21.19 -16.68 0.10
C PRO A 140 -20.35 -15.41 -0.05
N THR A 141 -19.71 -15.23 -1.20
CA THR A 141 -18.83 -14.08 -1.45
C THR A 141 -19.26 -13.34 -2.70
N THR A 142 -19.03 -12.03 -2.71
CA THR A 142 -19.09 -11.21 -3.92
C THR A 142 -17.86 -10.33 -4.00
N LEU A 143 -17.34 -10.11 -5.21
CA LEU A 143 -16.25 -9.16 -5.41
C LEU A 143 -16.77 -7.73 -5.20
N PHE A 144 -16.00 -6.94 -4.48
CA PHE A 144 -16.28 -5.53 -4.27
C PHE A 144 -15.18 -4.68 -4.91
N GLU A 145 -15.57 -3.87 -5.90
CA GLU A 145 -14.64 -3.04 -6.68
C GLU A 145 -14.29 -1.73 -5.97
N GLY A 146 -13.68 -1.77 -4.78
CA GLY A 146 -13.34 -0.55 -4.07
C GLY A 146 -12.34 -0.75 -2.95
N SER A 147 -12.15 0.27 -2.12
CA SER A 147 -11.34 0.20 -0.92
C SER A 147 -12.08 -0.51 0.22
N LEU A 148 -11.32 -0.94 1.24
CA LEU A 148 -11.89 -1.43 2.49
C LEU A 148 -12.86 -0.43 3.14
N SER A 149 -12.53 0.86 3.14
CA SER A 149 -13.40 1.89 3.71
C SER A 149 -14.74 2.01 2.97
N GLN A 150 -14.74 1.89 1.64
CA GLN A 150 -15.97 1.86 0.84
C GLN A 150 -16.78 0.59 1.10
N ALA A 151 -16.11 -0.57 1.22
CA ALA A 151 -16.77 -1.83 1.55
C ALA A 151 -17.44 -1.79 2.94
N ILE A 152 -16.77 -1.19 3.93
CA ILE A 152 -17.35 -0.95 5.27
C ILE A 152 -18.58 -0.06 5.19
N THR A 153 -18.51 1.04 4.43
CA THR A 153 -19.68 1.91 4.23
C THR A 153 -20.84 1.17 3.57
N ALA A 154 -20.57 0.38 2.53
CA ALA A 154 -21.59 -0.42 1.85
C ALA A 154 -22.21 -1.47 2.78
N ALA A 155 -21.39 -2.19 3.55
CA ALA A 155 -21.83 -3.19 4.51
C ALA A 155 -22.72 -2.60 5.62
N ARG A 156 -22.43 -1.38 6.08
CA ARG A 156 -23.28 -0.68 7.06
C ARG A 156 -24.65 -0.30 6.50
N GLN A 157 -24.75 -0.09 5.19
CA GLN A 157 -25.97 0.32 4.52
C GLN A 157 -26.84 -0.87 4.07
N GLN A 158 -26.29 -2.09 4.02
CA GLN A 158 -26.96 -3.26 3.47
C GLN A 158 -26.94 -4.43 4.46
N PRO A 159 -28.06 -4.71 5.16
CA PRO A 159 -28.15 -5.77 6.16
C PRO A 159 -27.89 -7.20 5.63
N SER A 160 -27.93 -7.40 4.31
CA SER A 160 -27.61 -8.68 3.68
C SER A 160 -26.11 -9.00 3.69
N ILE A 161 -25.26 -8.00 3.93
CA ILE A 161 -23.81 -8.18 4.02
C ILE A 161 -23.45 -8.65 5.42
N ALA A 162 -22.98 -9.89 5.49
CA ALA A 162 -22.41 -10.49 6.69
C ALA A 162 -21.10 -9.78 7.05
N GLY A 163 -20.14 -9.76 6.14
CA GLY A 163 -18.77 -9.33 6.46
C GLY A 163 -18.00 -8.81 5.28
N ILE A 164 -16.73 -8.49 5.54
CA ILE A 164 -15.79 -7.97 4.54
C ILE A 164 -14.48 -8.72 4.66
N LEU A 165 -13.97 -9.20 3.54
CA LEU A 165 -12.68 -9.85 3.41
C LEU A 165 -11.72 -8.92 2.66
N GLU A 166 -10.70 -8.40 3.32
CA GLU A 166 -9.63 -7.62 2.67
C GLU A 166 -8.45 -8.53 2.35
N ILE A 167 -7.94 -8.42 1.12
CA ILE A 167 -6.75 -9.12 0.65
C ILE A 167 -5.63 -8.09 0.45
N SER A 168 -4.44 -8.37 0.99
CA SER A 168 -3.26 -7.54 0.83
C SER A 168 -2.03 -8.41 0.59
N LEU A 169 -1.43 -8.26 -0.59
CA LEU A 169 -0.25 -9.01 -1.03
C LEU A 169 0.90 -8.03 -1.26
N VAL A 170 1.83 -7.99 -0.30
CA VAL A 170 3.02 -7.14 -0.34
C VAL A 170 4.18 -7.97 -0.87
N THR A 171 4.54 -7.76 -2.13
CA THR A 171 5.53 -8.57 -2.87
C THR A 171 6.79 -7.81 -3.28
N ASP A 172 6.87 -6.53 -2.94
CA ASP A 172 7.95 -5.61 -3.33
C ASP A 172 8.67 -4.99 -2.12
N SER A 173 8.54 -5.61 -0.94
CA SER A 173 9.14 -5.14 0.32
C SER A 173 10.24 -6.08 0.80
N ALA A 174 11.15 -5.57 1.64
CA ALA A 174 12.21 -6.38 2.26
C ALA A 174 11.67 -7.59 3.05
N PHE A 175 10.41 -7.51 3.49
CA PHE A 175 9.64 -8.61 4.05
C PHE A 175 8.37 -8.79 3.24
N GLU A 176 8.42 -9.73 2.29
CA GLU A 176 7.27 -10.09 1.47
C GLU A 176 6.23 -10.79 2.35
N SER A 177 4.97 -10.36 2.27
CA SER A 177 3.90 -10.95 3.06
C SER A 177 2.56 -10.92 2.34
N GLY A 178 1.78 -11.99 2.55
CA GLY A 178 0.37 -12.04 2.20
C GLY A 178 -0.48 -11.95 3.46
N ARG A 179 -1.55 -11.17 3.42
CA ARG A 179 -2.52 -11.04 4.52
C ARG A 179 -3.94 -11.10 3.99
N VAL A 180 -4.79 -11.79 4.73
CA VAL A 180 -6.25 -11.73 4.59
C VAL A 180 -6.85 -11.36 5.93
N THR A 181 -7.70 -10.35 5.96
CA THR A 181 -8.41 -9.92 7.16
C THR A 181 -9.92 -10.00 6.94
N CYS A 182 -10.62 -10.63 7.87
CA CYS A 182 -12.07 -10.58 7.92
C CYS A 182 -12.54 -9.51 8.92
N TYR A 183 -13.52 -8.71 8.50
CA TYR A 183 -14.13 -7.66 9.28
C TYR A 183 -15.64 -7.86 9.37
N ARG A 184 -16.21 -7.44 10.49
CA ARG A 184 -17.66 -7.22 10.63
C ARG A 184 -18.10 -6.02 9.77
N PRO A 185 -19.41 -5.84 9.50
CA PRO A 185 -19.92 -4.69 8.73
C PRO A 185 -19.56 -3.35 9.36
N ASN A 186 -19.43 -3.30 10.68
CA ASN A 186 -19.03 -2.09 11.39
C ASN A 186 -17.53 -1.77 11.28
N GLY A 187 -16.72 -2.61 10.64
CA GLY A 187 -15.27 -2.46 10.48
C GLY A 187 -14.43 -3.11 11.57
N GLY A 188 -15.03 -3.77 12.56
CA GLY A 188 -14.28 -4.50 13.59
C GLY A 188 -13.67 -5.79 13.05
N SER A 189 -12.35 -5.94 13.14
CA SER A 189 -11.65 -7.18 12.74
C SER A 189 -12.18 -8.39 13.52
N VAL A 190 -12.37 -9.50 12.82
CA VAL A 190 -12.80 -10.79 13.39
C VAL A 190 -11.61 -11.72 13.49
N TRP A 191 -10.86 -11.88 12.40
CA TRP A 191 -9.64 -12.67 12.34
C TRP A 191 -8.73 -12.16 11.23
N VAL A 192 -7.44 -12.48 11.35
CA VAL A 192 -6.38 -12.13 10.40
C VAL A 192 -5.56 -13.37 10.13
N GLU A 193 -5.38 -13.72 8.87
CA GLU A 193 -4.42 -14.74 8.44
C GLU A 193 -3.27 -14.09 7.70
N LYS A 194 -2.06 -14.59 7.98
CA LYS A 194 -0.82 -14.11 7.36
C LYS A 194 0.02 -15.26 6.87
N VAL A 195 0.70 -15.03 5.77
CA VAL A 195 1.79 -15.85 5.26
C VAL A 195 2.98 -14.95 5.01
N MET A 196 4.16 -15.42 5.37
CA MET A 196 5.42 -14.74 5.12
C MET A 196 6.34 -15.72 4.42
N PHE A 197 7.08 -15.23 3.45
CA PHE A 197 7.99 -16.05 2.67
C PHE A 197 9.11 -15.17 2.15
N ASN A 198 10.36 -15.48 2.49
CA ASN A 198 11.54 -14.79 1.96
C ASN A 198 12.25 -15.73 1.00
N ILE A 199 11.67 -15.93 -0.18
CA ILE A 199 12.34 -16.71 -1.22
C ILE A 199 12.33 -15.88 -2.49
N GLY A 200 13.51 -15.43 -2.89
CA GLY A 200 13.70 -14.62 -4.09
C GLY A 200 12.94 -15.18 -5.30
N GLY A 201 12.38 -14.26 -6.08
CA GLY A 201 11.54 -14.55 -7.23
C GLY A 201 10.85 -13.27 -7.70
N GLY A 202 10.22 -13.30 -8.88
CA GLY A 202 9.42 -12.17 -9.33
C GLY A 202 8.14 -12.01 -8.47
N ALA A 203 7.69 -10.76 -8.29
CA ALA A 203 6.53 -10.38 -7.50
C ALA A 203 5.28 -11.25 -7.76
N GLU A 204 4.99 -11.55 -9.03
CA GLU A 204 3.84 -12.38 -9.43
C GLU A 204 3.93 -13.82 -8.91
N ARG A 205 5.12 -14.43 -8.93
CA ARG A 205 5.33 -15.79 -8.40
C ARG A 205 5.12 -15.82 -6.89
N ILE A 206 5.59 -14.78 -6.20
CA ILE A 206 5.44 -14.62 -4.75
C ILE A 206 3.96 -14.44 -4.39
N ALA A 207 3.24 -13.57 -5.11
CA ALA A 207 1.80 -13.35 -4.91
C ALA A 207 0.99 -14.66 -5.04
N ARG A 208 1.32 -15.51 -6.03
CA ARG A 208 0.70 -16.84 -6.20
C ARG A 208 0.92 -17.75 -4.99
N LYS A 209 2.15 -17.83 -4.50
CA LYS A 209 2.45 -18.60 -3.29
C LYS A 209 1.70 -18.06 -2.06
N PHE A 210 1.57 -16.73 -1.95
CA PHE A 210 0.79 -16.13 -0.87
C PHE A 210 -0.67 -16.49 -0.97
N ALA A 211 -1.30 -16.33 -2.14
CA ALA A 211 -2.69 -16.69 -2.36
C ALA A 211 -2.94 -18.17 -2.03
N ASP A 212 -2.09 -19.09 -2.49
CA ASP A 212 -2.20 -20.53 -2.20
C ASP A 212 -2.09 -20.83 -0.70
N GLY A 213 -1.12 -20.18 -0.02
CA GLY A 213 -0.91 -20.35 1.41
C GLY A 213 -2.07 -19.80 2.24
N LEU A 214 -2.59 -18.64 1.87
CA LEU A 214 -3.74 -18.00 2.50
C LEU A 214 -5.02 -18.82 2.27
N ALA A 215 -5.25 -19.30 1.04
CA ALA A 215 -6.40 -20.15 0.70
C ALA A 215 -6.49 -21.38 1.61
N LYS A 216 -5.36 -22.05 1.87
CA LYS A 216 -5.29 -23.19 2.80
C LYS A 216 -5.63 -22.79 4.25
N LYS A 217 -5.20 -21.61 4.70
CA LYS A 217 -5.45 -21.12 6.07
C LYS A 217 -6.88 -20.66 6.31
N ILE A 218 -7.51 -20.09 5.29
CA ILE A 218 -8.90 -19.60 5.37
C ILE A 218 -9.91 -20.68 4.97
N ALA A 219 -9.44 -21.84 4.50
CA ALA A 219 -10.30 -22.97 4.13
C ALA A 219 -11.30 -23.25 5.26
N ARG A 220 -12.60 -23.18 4.93
CA ARG A 220 -13.73 -23.41 5.85
C ARG A 220 -13.91 -22.38 6.96
N LYS A 221 -13.15 -21.28 6.97
CA LYS A 221 -13.44 -20.16 7.87
C LYS A 221 -14.70 -19.44 7.39
N THR A 222 -15.48 -18.98 8.37
CA THR A 222 -16.60 -18.08 8.14
C THR A 222 -16.15 -16.64 8.37
N CYS A 223 -16.60 -15.74 7.49
CA CYS A 223 -16.57 -14.31 7.78
C CYS A 223 -18.02 -13.92 8.09
N PRO A 224 -18.29 -13.49 9.35
CA PRO A 224 -19.64 -13.20 9.83
C PRO A 224 -20.13 -11.89 9.26
#